data_AF-A0A5J4NTV9-F1
#
_entry.id   AF-A0A5J4NTV9-F1
#
_cell.length_a   1.000
_cell.length_b   1.000
_cell.length_c   1.000
_cell.angle_alpha   90.00
_cell.angle_beta   90.00
_cell.angle_gamma   90.00
#
_symmetry.space_group_name_H-M   'P 1'
#
loop_
_entity.id
_entity.type
_entity.pdbx_description
1 polymer ?
#
loop_
_entity_poly.entity_id
_entity_poly.type
_entity_poly.pdbx_seq_one_letter_code
_entity_poly.pdbx_strand_id
1 'polypeptide(L)'
;MCFQLRECRHELQVRRTVAGTGLMRVMLDAHPQIRCGAEPMITLDLLRARHSMPESKRERGIEAGVFPEAFDQAVAAFILKTVEKMGPPADYLCHKQPLTFIYLKYLAELFPKAKFIHMLRDGRAAVASSVDFEPSTKQLRQAIHTNSLGKWASTDYLAKNPFMRVAHEQIPLLRLLGYANAGIPPNYSKLPTTLPDLA
;
A
#
# COMPACT_ATOMS: atom_id res chain seq x y z
N MET A 1 -0.38 3.72 2.56
CA MET A 1 -1.62 4.32 2.07
C MET A 1 -2.32 4.95 3.26
N CYS A 2 -2.13 6.26 3.50
CA CYS A 2 -3.08 7.10 4.23
C CYS A 2 -3.77 7.91 3.10
N PHE A 3 -5.10 7.88 3.00
CA PHE A 3 -5.84 8.61 1.95
C PHE A 3 -5.91 10.10 2.30
N GLN A 4 -5.82 11.02 1.35
CA GLN A 4 -6.21 12.41 1.61
C GLN A 4 -7.32 12.84 0.65
N LEU A 5 -8.49 13.17 1.19
CA LEU A 5 -9.67 13.57 0.41
C LEU A 5 -9.69 15.08 0.12
N ARG A 6 -8.69 15.59 -0.61
CA ARG A 6 -8.71 16.79 -1.50
C ARG A 6 -7.29 17.14 -1.99
N GLU A 7 -7.17 17.30 -3.31
CA GLU A 7 -6.09 17.98 -4.09
C GLU A 7 -4.61 17.53 -3.98
N CYS A 8 -3.79 17.97 -4.95
CA CYS A 8 -2.40 17.54 -5.30
C CYS A 8 -2.23 16.21 -6.09
N ARG A 9 -1.06 15.98 -6.72
CA ARG A 9 -0.87 14.97 -7.80
C ARG A 9 0.20 13.90 -7.47
N HIS A 10 0.12 12.78 -8.20
CA HIS A 10 1.10 11.67 -8.36
C HIS A 10 1.04 10.45 -7.41
N GLU A 11 1.44 9.29 -7.95
CA GLU A 11 1.24 7.91 -7.46
C GLU A 11 2.55 7.24 -7.01
N LEU A 12 2.50 6.12 -6.25
CA LEU A 12 3.57 5.09 -6.15
C LEU A 12 3.14 3.78 -5.41
N GLN A 13 3.93 2.67 -5.43
CA GLN A 13 3.58 1.31 -4.91
C GLN A 13 4.69 0.57 -4.06
N VAL A 14 4.28 -0.43 -3.22
CA VAL A 14 4.91 -1.01 -1.99
C VAL A 14 3.95 -2.00 -1.28
N ARG A 15 4.11 -3.32 -1.36
CA ARG A 15 3.20 -4.31 -0.70
C ARG A 15 3.84 -4.97 0.53
N ARG A 16 3.47 -4.55 1.75
CA ARG A 16 3.37 -5.33 3.03
C ARG A 16 3.19 -4.38 4.24
N THR A 17 2.69 -4.92 5.35
CA THR A 17 2.37 -4.19 6.61
C THR A 17 3.56 -3.48 7.26
N VAL A 18 4.79 -3.96 7.04
CA VAL A 18 5.98 -3.54 7.82
C VAL A 18 6.86 -2.50 7.11
N ALA A 19 6.31 -1.81 6.10
CA ALA A 19 6.99 -0.74 5.37
C ALA A 19 7.00 0.63 6.11
N GLY A 20 6.70 0.68 7.41
CA GLY A 20 6.59 1.94 8.16
C GLY A 20 5.22 2.65 8.03
N THR A 21 4.20 1.97 7.50
CA THR A 21 2.85 2.54 7.30
C THR A 21 2.14 2.95 8.59
N GLY A 22 2.50 2.35 9.72
CA GLY A 22 2.04 2.78 11.05
C GLY A 22 2.58 4.16 11.43
N LEU A 23 3.91 4.34 11.35
CA LEU A 23 4.58 5.60 11.64
C LEU A 23 4.08 6.74 10.75
N MET A 24 3.97 6.51 9.43
CA MET A 24 3.44 7.53 8.51
C MET A 24 2.03 7.98 8.89
N ARG A 25 1.17 7.04 9.30
CA ARG A 25 -0.15 7.40 9.83
C ARG A 25 -0.01 8.29 11.08
N VAL A 26 0.85 7.92 12.04
CA VAL A 26 0.98 8.65 13.32
C VAL A 26 1.48 10.08 13.09
N MET A 27 2.42 10.26 12.15
CA MET A 27 2.89 11.60 11.74
C MET A 27 1.78 12.46 11.13
N LEU A 28 0.80 11.84 10.44
CA LEU A 28 -0.33 12.54 9.83
C LEU A 28 -1.48 12.76 10.83
N ASP A 29 -1.74 11.80 11.74
CA ASP A 29 -2.67 11.95 12.88
C ASP A 29 -2.22 13.09 13.84
N ALA A 30 -0.95 13.50 13.80
CA ALA A 30 -0.44 14.63 14.59
C ALA A 30 -0.74 16.01 13.97
N HIS A 31 -1.21 16.08 12.73
CA HIS A 31 -1.56 17.35 12.09
C HIS A 31 -3.01 17.74 12.43
N PRO A 32 -3.30 18.97 12.91
CA PRO A 32 -4.59 19.32 13.51
C PRO A 32 -5.81 19.18 12.57
N GLN A 33 -5.57 19.18 11.25
CA GLN A 33 -6.63 19.04 10.23
C GLN A 33 -6.75 17.62 9.64
N ILE A 34 -5.84 16.68 9.97
CA ILE A 34 -5.78 15.36 9.33
C ILE A 34 -6.08 14.26 10.36
N ARG A 35 -6.88 13.26 9.97
CA ARG A 35 -7.23 12.13 10.83
C ARG A 35 -7.15 10.80 10.08
N CYS A 36 -6.02 10.09 10.20
CA CYS A 36 -5.76 8.77 9.61
C CYS A 36 -6.33 7.58 10.42
N GLY A 37 -6.38 7.62 11.76
CA GLY A 37 -7.15 6.69 12.61
C GLY A 37 -6.80 5.19 12.58
N ALA A 38 -7.48 4.37 13.39
CA ALA A 38 -7.27 2.91 13.51
C ALA A 38 -7.26 2.15 12.15
N GLU A 39 -6.71 0.94 12.07
CA GLU A 39 -6.80 0.13 10.83
C GLU A 39 -8.26 -0.32 10.59
N PRO A 40 -8.95 0.11 9.51
CA PRO A 40 -10.24 -0.47 9.15
C PRO A 40 -10.05 -1.84 8.48
N MET A 41 -10.02 -2.91 9.28
CA MET A 41 -9.87 -4.27 8.77
C MET A 41 -10.98 -4.63 7.77
N ILE A 42 -12.23 -4.23 8.08
CA ILE A 42 -13.43 -4.50 7.27
C ILE A 42 -13.35 -4.03 5.81
N THR A 43 -12.59 -2.96 5.51
CA THR A 43 -12.43 -2.50 4.13
C THR A 43 -11.66 -3.49 3.26
N LEU A 44 -10.71 -4.21 3.84
CA LEU A 44 -9.97 -5.22 3.09
C LEU A 44 -10.88 -6.37 2.65
N ASP A 45 -11.81 -6.77 3.53
CA ASP A 45 -12.73 -7.88 3.27
C ASP A 45 -13.84 -7.48 2.29
N LEU A 46 -14.33 -6.23 2.35
CA LEU A 46 -15.21 -5.68 1.31
C LEU A 46 -14.54 -5.67 -0.07
N LEU A 47 -13.29 -5.18 -0.15
CA LEU A 47 -12.56 -5.13 -1.43
C LEU A 47 -12.23 -6.53 -1.96
N ARG A 48 -11.93 -7.49 -1.08
CA ARG A 48 -11.83 -8.92 -1.45
C ARG A 48 -13.14 -9.40 -2.06
N ALA A 49 -14.26 -9.26 -1.35
CA ALA A 49 -15.57 -9.71 -1.81
C ALA A 49 -15.98 -9.10 -3.16
N ARG A 50 -15.67 -7.82 -3.40
CA ARG A 50 -15.91 -7.13 -4.68
C ARG A 50 -15.13 -7.74 -5.85
N HIS A 51 -13.88 -8.15 -5.63
CA HIS A 51 -12.96 -8.61 -6.68
C HIS A 51 -12.92 -10.14 -6.84
N SER A 52 -13.33 -10.89 -5.82
CA SER A 52 -13.49 -12.36 -5.89
C SER A 52 -14.90 -12.80 -6.29
N MET A 53 -15.75 -11.87 -6.75
CA MET A 53 -17.11 -12.19 -7.15
C MET A 53 -17.10 -12.96 -8.49
N PRO A 54 -17.69 -14.18 -8.55
CA PRO A 54 -17.79 -14.94 -9.79
C PRO A 54 -18.53 -14.18 -10.89
N GLU A 55 -18.14 -14.40 -12.14
CA GLU A 55 -18.77 -13.82 -13.33
C GLU A 55 -20.29 -14.09 -13.37
N SER A 56 -20.70 -15.33 -13.12
CA SER A 56 -22.11 -15.72 -13.06
C SER A 56 -22.92 -15.02 -11.96
N LYS A 57 -22.29 -14.48 -10.91
CA LYS A 57 -22.98 -13.62 -9.93
C LYS A 57 -23.10 -12.18 -10.41
N ARG A 58 -22.13 -11.67 -11.18
CA ARG A 58 -22.20 -10.35 -11.83
C ARG A 58 -23.28 -10.33 -12.91
N GLU A 59 -23.31 -11.36 -13.76
CA GLU A 59 -24.28 -11.52 -14.84
C GLU A 59 -25.72 -11.57 -14.29
N ARG A 60 -25.99 -12.43 -13.32
CA ARG A 60 -27.28 -12.47 -12.61
C ARG A 60 -27.62 -11.18 -11.88
N GLY A 61 -26.62 -10.40 -11.45
CA GLY A 61 -26.82 -9.06 -10.92
C GLY A 61 -27.35 -8.11 -11.99
N ILE A 62 -26.74 -8.11 -13.17
CA ILE A 62 -27.16 -7.30 -14.33
C ILE A 62 -28.56 -7.70 -14.81
N GLU A 63 -28.86 -9.01 -14.89
CA GLU A 63 -30.21 -9.52 -15.18
C GLU A 63 -31.26 -9.03 -14.18
N ALA A 64 -30.88 -8.84 -12.92
CA ALA A 64 -31.71 -8.29 -11.86
C ALA A 64 -31.69 -6.73 -11.78
N GLY A 65 -31.10 -6.05 -12.77
CA GLY A 65 -30.98 -4.58 -12.81
C GLY A 65 -29.92 -3.97 -11.88
N VAL A 66 -29.10 -4.80 -11.23
CA VAL A 66 -27.99 -4.36 -10.36
C VAL A 66 -26.71 -4.23 -11.21
N PHE A 67 -26.58 -3.08 -11.86
CA PHE A 67 -25.42 -2.77 -12.70
C PHE A 67 -24.12 -2.57 -11.88
N PRO A 68 -22.94 -2.79 -12.48
CA PRO A 68 -21.65 -2.67 -11.79
C PRO A 68 -21.43 -1.31 -11.09
N GLU A 69 -21.91 -0.22 -11.69
CA GLU A 69 -21.79 1.13 -11.14
C GLU A 69 -22.50 1.26 -9.78
N ALA A 70 -23.69 0.68 -9.61
CA ALA A 70 -24.42 0.70 -8.34
C ALA A 70 -23.63 -0.04 -7.23
N PHE A 71 -22.95 -1.13 -7.60
CA PHE A 71 -22.08 -1.86 -6.68
C PHE A 71 -20.85 -1.02 -6.29
N ASP A 72 -20.24 -0.34 -7.26
CA ASP A 72 -19.05 0.49 -7.07
C ASP A 72 -19.35 1.73 -6.21
N GLN A 73 -20.49 2.39 -6.44
CA GLN A 73 -21.04 3.45 -5.59
C GLN A 73 -21.30 2.95 -4.15
N ALA A 74 -21.88 1.75 -3.99
CA ALA A 74 -22.10 1.15 -2.67
C ALA A 74 -20.80 0.84 -1.92
N VAL A 75 -19.76 0.34 -2.63
CA VAL A 75 -18.43 0.10 -2.04
C VAL A 75 -17.78 1.42 -1.63
N ALA A 76 -17.85 2.47 -2.47
CA ALA A 76 -17.33 3.79 -2.14
C ALA A 76 -18.03 4.38 -0.91
N ALA A 77 -19.36 4.32 -0.86
CA ALA A 77 -20.16 4.78 0.27
C ALA A 77 -19.82 4.05 1.58
N PHE A 78 -19.66 2.72 1.54
CA PHE A 78 -19.28 1.93 2.72
C PHE A 78 -17.90 2.33 3.25
N ILE A 79 -16.91 2.45 2.37
CA ILE A 79 -15.54 2.83 2.75
C ILE A 79 -15.53 4.24 3.35
N LEU A 80 -16.19 5.19 2.69
CA LEU A 80 -16.29 6.57 3.16
C LEU A 80 -16.97 6.65 4.53
N LYS A 81 -18.12 5.99 4.71
CA LYS A 81 -18.85 6.01 6.00
C LYS A 81 -18.09 5.30 7.12
N THR A 82 -17.36 4.23 6.81
CA THR A 82 -16.43 3.60 7.77
C THR A 82 -15.37 4.61 8.24
N VAL A 83 -14.73 5.30 7.30
CA VAL A 83 -13.68 6.31 7.59
C VAL A 83 -14.24 7.54 8.32
N GLU A 84 -15.43 8.02 7.96
CA GLU A 84 -16.11 9.11 8.66
C GLU A 84 -16.40 8.75 10.12
N LYS A 85 -16.95 7.55 10.38
CA LYS A 85 -17.51 7.17 11.69
C LYS A 85 -16.52 6.51 12.66
N MET A 86 -15.31 6.21 12.23
CA MET A 86 -14.26 5.63 13.08
C MET A 86 -13.57 6.61 14.06
N GLY A 87 -13.96 7.88 14.09
CA GLY A 87 -13.34 8.88 14.97
C GLY A 87 -14.00 10.25 14.87
N PRO A 88 -13.41 11.28 15.52
CA PRO A 88 -13.90 12.65 15.43
C PRO A 88 -13.89 13.18 13.99
N PRO A 89 -14.67 14.25 13.70
CA PRO A 89 -14.59 14.98 12.44
C PRO A 89 -13.21 15.65 12.29
N ALA A 90 -12.76 15.77 11.04
CA ALA A 90 -11.55 16.50 10.64
C ALA A 90 -11.69 16.93 9.17
N ASP A 91 -10.97 17.97 8.76
CA ASP A 91 -11.04 18.51 7.40
C ASP A 91 -10.55 17.49 6.35
N TYR A 92 -9.52 16.71 6.70
CA TYR A 92 -8.93 15.69 5.85
C TYR A 92 -9.00 14.32 6.53
N LEU A 93 -9.85 13.45 6.01
CA LEU A 93 -9.97 12.07 6.48
C LEU A 93 -9.01 11.16 5.72
N CYS A 94 -8.46 10.17 6.45
CA CYS A 94 -7.74 9.06 5.86
C CYS A 94 -8.35 7.69 6.16
N HIS A 95 -8.09 6.80 5.21
CA HIS A 95 -8.05 5.36 5.39
C HIS A 95 -6.60 4.83 5.40
N LYS A 96 -6.18 4.06 6.43
CA LYS A 96 -4.88 3.36 6.43
C LYS A 96 -5.00 1.87 6.70
N GLN A 97 -4.84 1.08 5.63
CA GLN A 97 -4.76 -0.38 5.63
C GLN A 97 -3.67 -0.79 4.62
N PRO A 98 -2.56 -1.43 5.02
CA PRO A 98 -1.45 -1.71 4.11
C PRO A 98 -1.80 -2.64 2.94
N LEU A 99 -2.77 -3.54 3.12
CA LEU A 99 -3.14 -4.53 2.10
C LEU A 99 -4.16 -4.02 1.07
N THR A 100 -4.87 -2.92 1.30
CA THR A 100 -5.76 -2.35 0.27
C THR A 100 -5.00 -1.81 -0.94
N PHE A 101 -3.68 -1.63 -0.83
CA PHE A 101 -2.83 -1.20 -1.93
C PHE A 101 -2.97 -2.10 -3.18
N ILE A 102 -3.29 -3.40 -3.02
CA ILE A 102 -3.48 -4.29 -4.17
C ILE A 102 -4.66 -3.87 -5.07
N TYR A 103 -5.59 -3.06 -4.55
CA TYR A 103 -6.75 -2.50 -5.22
C TYR A 103 -6.60 -1.01 -5.58
N LEU A 104 -5.37 -0.46 -5.60
CA LEU A 104 -5.14 0.99 -5.82
C LEU A 104 -5.89 1.53 -7.05
N LYS A 105 -5.81 0.86 -8.20
CA LYS A 105 -6.48 1.32 -9.44
C LYS A 105 -7.98 1.54 -9.21
N TYR A 106 -8.66 0.52 -8.67
CA TYR A 106 -10.07 0.58 -8.34
C TYR A 106 -10.39 1.63 -7.27
N LEU A 107 -9.52 1.80 -6.26
CA LEU A 107 -9.69 2.83 -5.24
C LEU A 107 -9.50 4.26 -5.80
N ALA A 108 -8.69 4.44 -6.84
CA ALA A 108 -8.55 5.71 -7.56
C ALA A 108 -9.77 5.99 -8.46
N GLU A 109 -10.37 4.95 -9.05
CA GLU A 109 -11.64 5.04 -9.80
C GLU A 109 -12.80 5.42 -8.86
N LEU A 110 -12.93 4.78 -7.70
CA LEU A 110 -13.95 5.11 -6.69
C LEU A 110 -13.77 6.50 -6.05
N PHE A 111 -12.52 6.94 -5.86
CA PHE A 111 -12.20 8.17 -5.16
C PHE A 111 -11.24 9.04 -5.98
N PRO A 112 -11.69 9.67 -7.09
CA PRO A 112 -10.81 10.42 -8.00
C PRO A 112 -10.15 11.66 -7.36
N LYS A 113 -10.68 12.14 -6.22
CA LYS A 113 -10.10 13.23 -5.43
C LYS A 113 -9.15 12.76 -4.33
N ALA A 114 -9.03 11.45 -4.08
CA ALA A 114 -8.14 10.90 -3.05
C ALA A 114 -6.67 10.94 -3.47
N LYS A 115 -5.79 11.03 -2.47
CA LYS A 115 -4.33 10.92 -2.61
C LYS A 115 -3.80 9.68 -1.92
N PHE A 116 -2.75 9.09 -2.50
CA PHE A 116 -2.28 7.77 -2.11
C PHE A 116 -0.84 7.84 -1.62
N ILE A 117 -0.65 8.03 -0.31
CA ILE A 117 0.69 8.06 0.27
C ILE A 117 1.26 6.64 0.29
N HIS A 118 2.42 6.49 -0.35
CA HIS A 118 3.03 5.20 -0.58
C HIS A 118 4.35 5.03 0.20
N MET A 119 4.42 4.00 1.04
CA MET A 119 5.58 3.72 1.87
C MET A 119 6.54 2.73 1.23
N LEU A 120 7.62 3.25 0.65
CA LEU A 120 8.78 2.46 0.27
C LEU A 120 9.67 2.21 1.49
N ARG A 121 10.14 0.97 1.63
CA ARG A 121 11.18 0.57 2.58
C ARG A 121 12.04 -0.51 1.94
N ASP A 122 13.33 -0.54 2.27
CA ASP A 122 14.23 -1.62 1.86
C ASP A 122 13.60 -2.99 2.19
N GLY A 123 13.56 -3.90 1.22
CA GLY A 123 12.92 -5.20 1.36
C GLY A 123 13.53 -6.06 2.46
N ARG A 124 14.84 -5.97 2.65
CA ARG A 124 15.58 -6.66 3.71
C ARG A 124 15.20 -6.08 5.07
N ALA A 125 15.13 -4.75 5.19
CA ALA A 125 14.72 -4.09 6.43
C ALA A 125 13.24 -4.37 6.78
N ALA A 126 12.34 -4.38 5.78
CA ALA A 126 10.94 -4.74 5.96
C ALA A 126 10.77 -6.21 6.36
N VAL A 127 11.48 -7.13 5.70
CA VAL A 127 11.49 -8.56 6.05
C VAL A 127 12.10 -8.77 7.44
N ALA A 128 13.27 -8.21 7.75
CA ALA A 128 13.90 -8.31 9.08
C ALA A 128 12.96 -7.85 10.20
N SER A 129 12.32 -6.68 10.06
CA SER A 129 11.32 -6.21 11.03
C SER A 129 10.03 -7.03 11.07
N SER A 130 9.84 -7.99 10.15
CA SER A 130 8.80 -9.01 10.22
C SER A 130 9.24 -10.28 10.96
N VAL A 131 10.54 -10.45 11.24
CA VAL A 131 11.14 -11.59 11.95
C VAL A 131 11.17 -11.34 13.47
N ASP A 132 11.47 -10.11 13.90
CA ASP A 132 11.76 -9.81 15.30
C ASP A 132 10.52 -9.78 16.24
N PHE A 133 9.31 -9.88 15.68
CA PHE A 133 8.04 -9.93 16.43
C PHE A 133 7.40 -11.32 16.40
N GLU A 134 8.15 -12.35 16.79
CA GLU A 134 7.59 -13.62 17.29
C GLU A 134 7.50 -13.55 18.82
N PRO A 135 6.34 -13.19 19.41
CA PRO A 135 6.21 -13.16 20.85
C PRO A 135 6.29 -14.60 21.40
N SER A 136 7.35 -14.85 22.18
CA SER A 136 7.71 -16.10 22.86
C SER A 136 8.41 -17.21 22.03
N THR A 137 9.75 -17.21 22.02
CA THR A 137 10.58 -18.16 22.81
C THR A 137 12.09 -17.93 22.56
N LYS A 138 12.93 -18.40 23.50
CA LYS A 138 14.38 -18.14 23.57
C LYS A 138 15.24 -18.88 22.52
N GLN A 139 14.79 -19.06 21.29
CA GLN A 139 15.58 -19.75 20.26
C GLN A 139 15.49 -19.03 18.91
N LEU A 140 16.63 -18.54 18.44
CA LEU A 140 16.82 -18.09 17.05
C LEU A 140 16.69 -19.31 16.11
N ARG A 141 15.45 -19.70 15.78
CA ARG A 141 15.16 -21.04 15.23
C ARG A 141 15.29 -21.17 13.71
N GLN A 142 15.33 -20.06 12.96
CA GLN A 142 15.63 -20.08 11.52
C GLN A 142 16.50 -18.88 11.12
N ALA A 143 17.66 -19.17 10.53
CA ALA A 143 18.52 -18.15 9.96
C ALA A 143 17.88 -17.59 8.67
N ILE A 144 17.61 -16.28 8.66
CA ILE A 144 17.11 -15.49 7.51
C ILE A 144 15.87 -16.11 6.84
N HIS A 145 14.69 -15.48 6.97
CA HIS A 145 13.49 -15.90 6.23
C HIS A 145 13.62 -15.69 4.71
N THR A 146 14.39 -16.55 4.04
CA THR A 146 14.61 -16.62 2.59
C THR A 146 13.30 -16.80 1.83
N ASN A 147 12.30 -17.44 2.42
CA ASN A 147 10.94 -17.49 1.86
C ASN A 147 10.25 -16.13 1.83
N SER A 148 10.47 -15.26 2.83
CA SER A 148 9.91 -13.89 2.83
C SER A 148 10.71 -12.95 1.95
N LEU A 149 12.04 -13.04 2.01
CA LEU A 149 12.95 -12.28 1.16
C LEU A 149 12.81 -12.66 -0.32
N GLY A 150 12.69 -13.95 -0.64
CA GLY A 150 12.46 -14.48 -1.98
C GLY A 150 11.07 -14.21 -2.53
N LYS A 151 10.02 -14.17 -1.68
CA LYS A 151 8.69 -13.65 -2.08
C LYS A 151 8.71 -12.14 -2.34
N TRP A 152 9.61 -11.37 -1.72
CA TRP A 152 9.79 -9.95 -2.00
C TRP A 152 10.67 -9.72 -3.25
N ALA A 153 11.79 -10.44 -3.35
CA ALA A 153 12.75 -10.40 -4.47
C ALA A 153 12.31 -11.26 -5.67
N SER A 154 11.06 -11.71 -5.70
CA SER A 154 10.51 -12.54 -6.77
C SER A 154 10.64 -11.81 -8.10
N THR A 155 11.60 -12.25 -8.92
CA THR A 155 11.88 -11.72 -10.25
C THR A 155 10.62 -11.70 -11.10
N ASP A 156 9.79 -12.74 -10.99
CA ASP A 156 8.47 -12.84 -11.62
C ASP A 156 7.54 -11.66 -11.30
N TYR A 157 7.35 -11.31 -10.02
CA TYR A 157 6.49 -10.19 -9.64
C TYR A 157 7.10 -8.83 -10.06
N LEU A 158 8.42 -8.69 -9.92
CA LEU A 158 9.13 -7.45 -10.24
C LEU A 158 9.21 -7.19 -11.76
N ALA A 159 9.35 -8.23 -12.57
CA ALA A 159 9.38 -8.15 -14.02
C ALA A 159 7.97 -8.04 -14.64
N LYS A 160 6.94 -8.62 -14.01
CA LYS A 160 5.56 -8.53 -14.51
C LYS A 160 4.86 -7.22 -14.14
N ASN A 161 5.33 -6.49 -13.12
CA ASN A 161 4.75 -5.21 -12.72
C ASN A 161 5.37 -4.04 -13.54
N PRO A 162 4.62 -3.37 -14.44
CA PRO A 162 5.16 -2.31 -15.30
C PRO A 162 5.75 -1.15 -14.51
N PHE A 163 5.15 -0.81 -13.36
CA PHE A 163 5.63 0.25 -12.49
C PHE A 163 6.99 -0.10 -11.87
N MET A 164 7.13 -1.32 -11.31
CA MET A 164 8.39 -1.73 -10.68
C MET A 164 9.58 -1.76 -11.65
N ARG A 165 9.33 -2.03 -12.93
CA ARG A 165 10.34 -1.99 -14.01
C ARG A 165 10.95 -0.59 -14.21
N VAL A 166 10.16 0.47 -14.06
CA VAL A 166 10.59 1.85 -14.39
C VAL A 166 10.80 2.73 -13.15
N ALA A 167 10.28 2.33 -11.99
CA ALA A 167 10.34 3.08 -10.74
C ALA A 167 11.76 3.59 -10.40
N HIS A 168 12.75 2.70 -10.43
CA HIS A 168 14.14 3.01 -10.09
C HIS A 168 14.81 4.07 -10.98
N GLU A 169 14.32 4.22 -12.22
CA GLU A 169 14.78 5.24 -13.17
C GLU A 169 13.95 6.52 -13.06
N GLN A 170 12.62 6.40 -12.99
CA GLN A 170 11.67 7.51 -13.11
C GLN A 170 11.51 8.32 -11.82
N ILE A 171 11.69 7.72 -10.64
CA ILE A 171 11.55 8.42 -9.36
C ILE A 171 12.85 9.16 -9.03
N PRO A 172 12.85 10.50 -8.89
CA PRO A 172 14.06 11.27 -8.61
C PRO A 172 14.79 10.79 -7.35
N LEU A 173 14.05 10.49 -6.27
CA LEU A 173 14.62 9.99 -5.01
C LEU A 173 15.33 8.63 -5.17
N LEU A 174 14.76 7.68 -5.93
CA LEU A 174 15.41 6.38 -6.14
C LEU A 174 16.66 6.52 -7.02
N ARG A 175 16.61 7.38 -8.04
CA ARG A 175 17.76 7.70 -8.87
C ARG A 175 18.89 8.35 -8.07
N LEU A 176 18.56 9.32 -7.21
CA LEU A 176 19.49 9.99 -6.30
C LEU A 176 20.15 8.99 -5.33
N LEU A 177 19.38 8.06 -4.78
CA LEU A 177 19.86 6.98 -3.92
C LEU A 177 20.59 5.85 -4.69
N GLY A 178 20.88 6.01 -5.98
CA GLY A 178 21.67 5.07 -6.79
C GLY A 178 20.91 3.82 -7.28
N TYR A 179 19.60 3.69 -7.02
CA TYR A 179 18.84 2.49 -7.36
C TYR A 179 18.71 2.25 -8.87
N ALA A 180 18.81 3.29 -9.70
CA ALA A 180 18.83 3.16 -11.16
C ALA A 180 19.94 2.19 -11.65
N ASN A 181 21.06 2.11 -10.94
CA ASN A 181 22.21 1.27 -11.33
C ASN A 181 22.25 -0.09 -10.60
N ALA A 182 21.33 -0.33 -9.67
CA ALA A 182 21.29 -1.55 -8.86
C ALA A 182 20.67 -2.75 -9.61
N GLY A 183 19.80 -2.50 -10.60
CA GLY A 183 19.05 -3.53 -11.32
C GLY A 183 17.75 -3.95 -10.60
N ILE A 184 17.09 -5.01 -11.10
CA ILE A 184 15.79 -5.49 -10.60
C ILE A 184 15.83 -7.02 -10.41
N PRO A 185 15.67 -7.55 -9.17
CA PRO A 185 15.69 -6.81 -7.90
C PRO A 185 17.01 -6.03 -7.69
N PRO A 186 17.00 -4.94 -6.91
CA PRO A 186 18.21 -4.16 -6.64
C PRO A 186 19.34 -5.02 -6.07
N ASN A 187 20.47 -5.06 -6.76
CA ASN A 187 21.70 -5.57 -6.19
C ASN A 187 22.29 -4.53 -5.23
N TYR A 188 21.96 -4.69 -3.96
CA TYR A 188 22.34 -3.78 -2.89
C TYR A 188 23.86 -3.65 -2.66
N SER A 189 24.71 -4.55 -3.17
CA SER A 189 26.17 -4.35 -3.11
C SER A 189 26.69 -3.30 -4.10
N LYS A 190 25.84 -2.84 -5.02
CA LYS A 190 26.13 -1.76 -5.98
C LYS A 190 25.63 -0.38 -5.52
N LEU A 191 24.93 -0.28 -4.40
CA LEU A 191 24.46 1.01 -3.90
C LEU A 191 25.60 1.79 -3.22
N PRO A 192 25.54 3.14 -3.25
CA PRO A 192 26.45 3.98 -2.47
C PRO A 192 26.38 3.65 -0.97
N THR A 193 27.54 3.53 -0.33
CA THR A 193 27.64 3.38 1.14
C THR A 193 27.48 4.72 1.86
N THR A 194 27.77 5.83 1.19
CA THR A 194 27.49 7.20 1.64
C THR A 194 26.24 7.73 0.93
N LEU A 195 25.33 8.33 1.69
CA LEU A 195 24.18 9.02 1.12
C LEU A 195 24.63 10.32 0.44
N PRO A 196 24.01 10.73 -0.68
CA PRO A 196 24.26 12.04 -1.28
C PRO A 196 23.70 13.15 -0.39
N ASP A 197 24.35 14.32 -0.40
CA ASP A 197 23.84 15.50 0.29
C ASP A 197 22.49 15.94 -0.32
N LEU A 198 21.48 16.03 0.54
CA LEU A 198 20.13 16.47 0.22
C LEU A 198 20.06 18.00 0.37
N ALA A 199 20.54 18.71 -0.64
CA ALA A 199 20.38 20.16 -0.81
C ALA A 199 19.00 20.54 -1.37
#